data_AF-A0A8J8JJY6-F1
#
_entry.id   AF-A0A8J8JJY6-F1
#
_cell.length_a   1.000
_cell.length_b   1.000
_cell.length_c   1.000
_cell.angle_alpha   90.00
_cell.angle_beta   90.00
_cell.angle_gamma   90.00
#
_symmetry.space_group_name_H-M   'P 1'
#
loop_
_entity.id
_entity.type
_entity.pdbx_description
1 polymer ?
#
loop_
_entity_poly.entity_id
_entity_poly.type
_entity_poly.pdbx_seq_one_letter_code
_entity_poly.pdbx_strand_id
1 'polypeptide(L)'
;FTGEPAYFHHIINAAKTLMEELGLTVNDFDYAVFHQPNVKFPLTVAKILGIPKEKVLPGLLTGIIGNTYSGATMVGVSAVLDIAKPGDRILWVSFGSGAGSDAFSIVVQDAIEEKRELAPKTMDYVNRKKYIDYALYAK
;
A
#
# COMPACT_ATOMS: atom_id res chain seq x y z
N PHE A 1 7.00 -2.16 -18.58
CA PHE A 1 6.96 -0.96 -17.71
C PHE A 1 8.20 -0.97 -16.83
N THR A 2 9.14 -0.06 -17.06
CA THR A 2 10.45 -0.02 -16.38
C THR A 2 10.42 0.68 -15.02
N GLY A 3 9.34 1.42 -14.72
CA GLY A 3 9.23 2.23 -13.50
C GLY A 3 10.06 3.51 -13.53
N GLU A 4 11.17 3.52 -14.25
CA GLU A 4 11.97 4.71 -14.51
C GLU A 4 11.48 5.49 -15.74
N PRO A 5 11.61 6.83 -15.72
CA PRO A 5 12.06 7.65 -14.59
C PRO A 5 10.94 7.95 -13.57
N ALA A 6 9.68 7.65 -13.89
CA ALA A 6 8.53 8.25 -13.19
C ALA A 6 8.22 7.64 -11.80
N TYR A 7 7.91 6.35 -11.73
CA TYR A 7 7.36 5.70 -10.52
C TYR A 7 8.27 5.87 -9.30
N PHE A 8 9.56 5.51 -9.44
CA PHE A 8 10.49 5.57 -8.31
C PHE A 8 10.77 7.01 -7.88
N HIS A 9 10.96 7.92 -8.85
CA HIS A 9 11.21 9.33 -8.56
C HIS A 9 10.08 9.95 -7.74
N HIS A 10 8.83 9.84 -8.21
CA HIS A 10 7.70 10.52 -7.58
C HIS A 10 7.37 9.93 -6.21
N ILE A 11 7.35 8.60 -6.07
CA ILE A 11 7.05 7.95 -4.79
C ILE A 11 8.13 8.24 -3.74
N ILE A 12 9.42 8.09 -4.10
CA ILE A 12 10.51 8.29 -3.15
C ILE A 12 10.56 9.74 -2.69
N ASN A 13 10.39 10.70 -3.60
CA ASN A 13 10.37 12.11 -3.25
C ASN A 13 9.16 12.44 -2.38
N ALA A 14 7.94 12.02 -2.75
CA ALA A 14 6.75 12.27 -1.95
C ALA A 14 6.87 11.68 -0.52
N ALA A 15 7.39 10.45 -0.39
CA ALA A 15 7.64 9.83 0.91
C ALA A 15 8.65 10.63 1.76
N LYS A 16 9.78 11.03 1.16
CA LYS A 16 10.83 11.79 1.85
C LYS A 16 10.36 13.17 2.26
N THR A 17 9.70 13.91 1.36
CA THR A 17 9.18 15.24 1.64
C THR A 17 8.15 15.20 2.76
N LEU A 18 7.21 14.24 2.75
CA LEU A 18 6.27 14.07 3.86
C LEU A 18 6.98 13.82 5.20
N MET A 19 7.98 12.93 5.22
CA MET A 19 8.74 12.63 6.43
C MET A 19 9.51 13.86 6.93
N GLU A 20 10.14 14.61 6.03
CA GLU A 20 10.85 15.84 6.35
C GLU A 20 9.92 16.92 6.94
N GLU A 21 8.79 17.19 6.30
CA GLU A 21 7.80 18.17 6.75
C GLU A 21 7.20 17.83 8.13
N LEU A 22 7.06 16.53 8.43
CA LEU A 22 6.56 16.05 9.71
C LEU A 22 7.65 15.85 10.78
N GLY A 23 8.94 16.02 10.44
CA GLY A 23 10.06 15.71 11.33
C GLY A 23 10.14 14.24 11.72
N LEU A 24 9.73 13.33 10.82
CA LEU A 24 9.70 11.88 11.02
C LEU A 24 10.78 11.18 10.21
N THR A 25 11.01 9.91 10.56
CA THR A 25 11.88 8.98 9.87
C THR A 25 11.13 7.69 9.53
N VAL A 26 11.74 6.82 8.73
CA VAL A 26 11.17 5.50 8.42
C VAL A 26 10.95 4.61 9.64
N ASN A 27 11.61 4.90 10.76
CA ASN A 27 11.46 4.15 12.01
C ASN A 27 10.16 4.49 12.74
N ASP A 28 9.57 5.67 12.46
CA ASP A 28 8.35 6.15 13.11
C ASP A 28 7.06 5.55 12.52
N PHE A 29 7.17 4.73 11.47
CA PHE A 29 6.03 4.08 10.81
C PHE A 29 6.04 2.58 11.07
N ASP A 30 4.90 2.02 11.47
CA ASP A 30 4.70 0.59 11.70
C ASP A 30 4.41 -0.15 10.40
N TYR A 31 3.73 0.51 9.45
CA TYR A 31 3.43 -0.03 8.13
C TYR A 31 3.73 0.96 7.01
N ALA A 32 3.97 0.44 5.82
CA ALA A 32 4.12 1.25 4.61
C ALA A 32 3.38 0.63 3.42
N VAL A 33 2.54 1.42 2.77
CA VAL A 33 1.77 1.04 1.57
C VAL A 33 2.18 1.94 0.41
N PHE A 34 2.83 1.36 -0.58
CA PHE A 34 3.19 2.03 -1.83
C PHE A 34 2.27 1.59 -2.96
N HIS A 35 2.12 2.40 -4.00
CA HIS A 35 1.48 1.95 -5.24
C HIS A 35 2.14 0.66 -5.74
N GLN A 36 1.34 -0.32 -6.16
CA GLN A 36 1.83 -1.69 -6.33
C GLN A 36 1.51 -2.23 -7.73
N PRO A 37 2.16 -1.71 -8.80
CA PRO A 37 1.93 -2.17 -10.16
C PRO A 37 2.38 -3.62 -10.40
N ASN A 38 3.26 -4.11 -9.53
CA ASN A 38 3.70 -5.50 -9.38
C ASN A 38 4.33 -5.65 -7.98
N VAL A 39 4.69 -6.87 -7.58
CA VAL A 39 5.26 -7.17 -6.25
C VAL A 39 6.64 -6.52 -6.05
N LYS A 40 7.46 -6.45 -7.11
CA LYS A 40 8.87 -6.03 -7.02
C LYS A 40 9.03 -4.54 -6.72
N PHE A 41 8.19 -3.70 -7.31
CA PHE A 41 8.30 -2.24 -7.25
C PHE A 41 8.14 -1.65 -5.85
N PRO A 42 7.05 -1.92 -5.10
CA PRO A 42 6.88 -1.42 -3.73
C PRO A 42 7.98 -1.94 -2.80
N LEU A 43 8.42 -3.20 -2.97
CA LEU A 43 9.56 -3.74 -2.21
C LEU A 43 10.90 -3.06 -2.55
N THR A 44 11.08 -2.63 -3.80
CA THR A 44 12.27 -1.87 -4.22
C THR A 44 12.25 -0.47 -3.62
N VAL A 45 11.10 0.21 -3.61
CA VAL A 45 10.92 1.50 -2.91
C VAL A 45 11.27 1.35 -1.44
N ALA A 46 10.70 0.34 -0.77
CA ALA A 46 10.96 0.08 0.64
C ALA A 46 12.46 -0.12 0.91
N LYS A 47 13.14 -0.92 0.07
CA LYS A 47 14.59 -1.13 0.17
C LYS A 47 15.38 0.17 0.00
N ILE A 48 15.01 1.04 -0.94
CA ILE A 48 15.69 2.33 -1.17
C ILE A 48 15.49 3.28 0.02
N LEU A 49 14.30 3.29 0.61
CA LEU A 49 13.97 4.11 1.77
C LEU A 49 14.52 3.54 3.09
N GLY A 50 14.99 2.28 3.11
CA GLY A 50 15.44 1.61 4.33
C GLY A 50 14.29 1.05 5.20
N ILE A 51 13.12 0.84 4.60
CA ILE A 51 11.95 0.26 5.29
C ILE A 51 12.04 -1.27 5.23
N PRO A 52 11.96 -1.98 6.37
CA PRO A 52 11.90 -3.44 6.40
C PRO A 52 10.72 -3.97 5.59
N LYS A 53 10.93 -5.04 4.82
CA LYS A 53 9.88 -5.62 3.96
C LYS A 53 8.64 -6.02 4.77
N GLU A 54 8.84 -6.43 6.01
CA GLU A 54 7.79 -6.87 6.94
C GLU A 54 6.75 -5.78 7.19
N LYS A 55 7.13 -4.50 7.13
CA LYS A 55 6.22 -3.35 7.25
C LYS A 55 5.36 -3.13 5.98
N VAL A 56 5.76 -3.71 4.85
CA VAL A 56 5.12 -3.53 3.53
C VAL A 56 4.25 -4.71 3.15
N LEU A 57 4.67 -5.93 3.53
CA LEU A 57 3.98 -7.18 3.17
C LEU A 57 2.48 -7.19 3.51
N PRO A 58 2.01 -6.65 4.66
CA PRO A 58 0.58 -6.64 4.97
C PRO A 58 -0.30 -5.89 3.97
N GLY A 59 0.23 -4.83 3.33
CA GLY A 59 -0.48 -4.07 2.31
C GLY A 59 -0.21 -4.50 0.88
N LEU A 60 0.64 -5.52 0.66
CA LEU A 60 1.10 -5.95 -0.66
C LEU A 60 0.20 -7.04 -1.26
N LEU A 61 -0.86 -6.62 -1.94
CA LEU A 61 -1.89 -7.51 -2.50
C LEU A 61 -1.76 -7.79 -4.01
N THR A 62 -0.94 -7.03 -4.74
CA THR A 62 -0.81 -7.14 -6.21
C THR A 62 -0.39 -8.52 -6.69
N GLY A 63 0.32 -9.30 -5.85
CA GLY A 63 0.66 -10.70 -6.14
C GLY A 63 -0.52 -11.67 -6.07
N ILE A 64 -1.67 -11.22 -5.57
CA ILE A 64 -2.88 -12.03 -5.36
C ILE A 64 -4.03 -11.52 -6.23
N ILE A 65 -4.23 -10.20 -6.32
CA ILE A 65 -5.36 -9.58 -7.02
C ILE A 65 -4.95 -8.76 -8.26
N GLY A 66 -3.66 -8.65 -8.56
CA GLY A 66 -3.16 -7.81 -9.64
C GLY A 66 -3.17 -6.31 -9.32
N ASN A 67 -2.88 -5.50 -10.34
CA ASN A 67 -2.84 -4.05 -10.21
C ASN A 67 -4.24 -3.45 -10.39
N THR A 68 -4.83 -2.93 -9.31
CA THR A 68 -6.14 -2.24 -9.31
C THR A 68 -6.04 -0.74 -9.58
N TYR A 69 -4.92 -0.27 -10.15
CA TYR A 69 -4.68 1.12 -10.56
C TYR A 69 -4.90 2.10 -9.39
N SER A 70 -5.86 3.01 -9.49
CA SER A 70 -6.18 3.98 -8.44
C SER A 70 -6.61 3.30 -7.12
N GLY A 71 -7.12 2.08 -7.19
CA GLY A 71 -7.46 1.27 -6.01
C GLY A 71 -6.25 0.59 -5.36
N ALA A 72 -5.08 0.55 -5.99
CA ALA A 72 -3.99 -0.33 -5.58
C ALA A 72 -3.41 0.00 -4.20
N THR A 73 -3.35 1.28 -3.84
CA THR A 73 -2.94 1.66 -2.47
C THR A 73 -4.10 1.61 -1.50
N MET A 74 -5.32 1.93 -1.92
CA MET A 74 -6.53 1.84 -1.10
C MET A 74 -6.75 0.44 -0.54
N VAL A 75 -6.66 -0.59 -1.38
CA VAL A 75 -6.79 -1.99 -0.95
C VAL A 75 -5.63 -2.45 -0.06
N GLY A 76 -4.44 -1.87 -0.24
CA GLY A 76 -3.30 -2.14 0.62
C GLY A 76 -3.49 -1.53 2.01
N VAL A 77 -4.00 -0.30 2.08
CA VAL A 77 -4.33 0.38 3.33
C VAL A 77 -5.47 -0.33 4.06
N SER A 78 -6.51 -0.78 3.37
CA SER A 78 -7.59 -1.54 4.01
C SER A 78 -7.06 -2.84 4.65
N ALA A 79 -6.19 -3.58 3.95
CA ALA A 79 -5.57 -4.78 4.49
C ALA A 79 -4.65 -4.51 5.70
N VAL A 80 -3.97 -3.36 5.73
CA VAL A 80 -3.22 -2.93 6.93
C VAL A 80 -4.16 -2.59 8.08
N LEU A 81 -5.24 -1.84 7.82
CA LEU A 81 -6.22 -1.47 8.85
C LEU A 81 -6.96 -2.68 9.46
N ASP A 82 -7.06 -3.78 8.72
CA ASP A 82 -7.60 -5.06 9.22
C ASP A 82 -6.72 -5.71 10.31
N ILE A 83 -5.45 -5.30 10.46
CA ILE A 83 -4.51 -5.89 11.44
C ILE A 83 -3.83 -4.87 12.35
N ALA A 84 -3.84 -3.59 12.01
CA ALA A 84 -3.17 -2.53 12.77
C ALA A 84 -3.70 -2.41 14.21
N LYS A 85 -2.99 -1.71 15.08
CA LYS A 85 -3.40 -1.44 16.45
C LYS A 85 -3.56 0.06 16.66
N PRO A 86 -4.34 0.49 17.66
CA PRO A 86 -4.32 1.88 18.08
C PRO A 86 -2.89 2.37 18.34
N GLY A 87 -2.56 3.56 17.85
CA GLY A 87 -1.22 4.13 17.90
C GLY A 87 -0.31 3.79 16.71
N ASP A 88 -0.59 2.71 15.96
CA ASP A 88 0.23 2.36 14.80
C ASP A 88 0.20 3.49 13.76
N ARG A 89 1.36 3.82 13.19
CA ARG A 89 1.48 4.81 12.12
C ARG A 89 1.71 4.15 10.76
N ILE A 90 0.94 4.57 9.76
CA ILE A 90 0.97 4.03 8.39
C ILE A 90 1.50 5.10 7.44
N LEU A 91 2.56 4.78 6.71
CA LEU A 91 3.03 5.55 5.55
C LEU A 91 2.25 5.09 4.32
N TRP A 92 1.50 5.97 3.67
CA TRP A 92 0.74 5.63 2.47
C TRP A 92 1.16 6.55 1.33
N VAL A 93 1.69 5.97 0.24
CA VAL A 93 2.18 6.73 -0.92
C VAL A 93 1.61 6.20 -2.23
N SER A 94 0.81 7.02 -2.91
CA SER A 94 0.15 6.71 -4.18
C SER A 94 1.09 6.92 -5.38
N PHE A 95 0.66 6.55 -6.58
CA PHE A 95 1.32 6.98 -7.82
C PHE A 95 0.32 6.98 -8.97
N GLY A 96 0.36 8.03 -9.79
CA GLY A 96 -0.34 8.13 -11.05
C GLY A 96 0.62 8.50 -12.18
N SER A 97 0.55 7.77 -13.30
CA SER A 97 1.34 8.08 -14.50
C SER A 97 0.89 9.41 -15.12
N GLY A 98 1.85 10.23 -15.58
CA GLY A 98 1.60 11.58 -16.08
C GLY A 98 2.61 12.67 -15.67
N ALA A 99 3.23 12.71 -14.48
CA ALA A 99 3.17 11.81 -13.33
C ALA A 99 3.06 12.60 -12.00
N GLY A 100 2.55 11.93 -10.97
CA GLY A 100 2.35 12.49 -9.64
C GLY A 100 2.25 11.41 -8.56
N SER A 101 2.40 11.82 -7.31
CA SER A 101 2.35 10.95 -6.13
C SER A 101 1.82 11.75 -4.95
N ASP A 102 0.91 11.15 -4.20
CA ASP A 102 0.40 11.71 -2.95
C ASP A 102 0.95 10.87 -1.80
N ALA A 103 1.34 11.52 -0.70
CA ALA A 103 1.85 10.84 0.49
C ALA A 103 1.05 11.26 1.73
N PHE A 104 0.72 10.28 2.57
CA PHE A 104 -0.05 10.46 3.80
C PHE A 104 0.63 9.76 4.98
N SER A 105 0.50 10.38 6.16
CA SER A 105 0.86 9.80 7.45
C SER A 105 -0.43 9.62 8.25
N ILE A 106 -0.83 8.37 8.47
CA ILE A 106 -2.06 8.04 9.21
C ILE A 106 -1.68 7.45 10.55
N VAL A 107 -2.26 7.97 11.64
CA VAL A 107 -2.15 7.38 12.97
C VAL A 107 -3.47 6.70 13.30
N VAL A 108 -3.42 5.39 13.50
CA VAL A 108 -4.58 4.57 13.84
C VAL A 108 -5.07 4.96 15.24
N GLN A 109 -6.38 5.18 15.37
CA GLN A 109 -7.03 5.58 16.64
C GLN A 109 -7.78 4.40 17.26
N ASP A 110 -8.10 4.50 18.55
CA ASP A 110 -8.76 3.48 19.37
C ASP A 110 -10.04 2.92 18.74
N ALA A 111 -10.80 3.77 18.04
CA ALA A 111 -12.03 3.38 17.36
C ALA A 111 -11.84 2.22 16.36
N ILE A 112 -10.61 1.93 15.89
CA ILE A 112 -10.36 0.80 15.00
C ILE A 112 -10.80 -0.54 15.61
N GLU A 113 -10.71 -0.72 16.94
CA GLU A 113 -11.05 -1.97 17.61
C GLU A 113 -12.54 -2.29 17.49
N GLU A 114 -13.40 -1.26 17.55
CA GLU A 114 -14.85 -1.41 17.37
C GLU A 114 -15.26 -1.40 15.89
N LYS A 115 -14.61 -0.55 15.07
CA LYS A 115 -15.03 -0.34 13.68
C LYS A 115 -14.60 -1.45 12.73
N ARG A 116 -13.47 -2.12 12.99
CA ARG A 116 -12.91 -3.14 12.10
C ARG A 116 -13.88 -4.28 11.82
N GLU A 117 -14.60 -4.74 12.85
CA GLU A 117 -15.47 -5.91 12.74
C GLU A 117 -16.88 -5.57 12.20
N LEU A 118 -17.15 -4.30 11.87
CA LEU A 118 -18.43 -3.87 11.29
C LEU A 118 -18.58 -4.20 9.79
N ALA A 119 -17.52 -4.69 9.15
CA ALA A 119 -17.52 -5.09 7.75
C ALA A 119 -16.61 -6.30 7.53
N PRO A 120 -16.81 -7.08 6.43
CA PRO A 120 -15.87 -8.13 6.05
C PRO A 120 -14.47 -7.58 5.80
N LYS A 121 -13.45 -8.35 6.16
CA LYS A 121 -12.05 -7.97 5.99
C LYS A 121 -11.65 -8.04 4.52
N THR A 122 -10.57 -7.36 4.17
CA THR A 122 -10.05 -7.34 2.80
C THR A 122 -9.84 -8.75 2.26
N MET A 123 -9.27 -9.65 3.06
CA MET A 123 -9.01 -11.03 2.66
C MET A 123 -10.28 -11.88 2.52
N ASP A 124 -11.39 -11.53 3.18
CA ASP A 124 -12.66 -12.24 2.97
C ASP A 124 -13.15 -12.06 1.53
N TYR A 125 -13.01 -10.85 0.98
CA TYR A 125 -13.32 -10.57 -0.42
C TYR A 125 -12.36 -11.29 -1.38
N VAL A 126 -11.05 -11.26 -1.10
CA VAL A 126 -10.03 -11.90 -1.94
C VAL A 126 -10.22 -13.42 -1.99
N ASN A 127 -10.60 -14.03 -0.87
CA ASN A 127 -10.80 -15.47 -0.76
C ASN A 127 -12.13 -15.92 -1.40
N ARG A 128 -13.13 -15.02 -1.50
CA ARG A 128 -14.38 -15.26 -2.22
C ARG A 128 -14.21 -15.12 -3.73
N LYS A 129 -13.36 -15.97 -4.31
CA LYS A 129 -13.02 -15.99 -5.74
C LYS A 129 -13.49 -17.27 -6.44
N LYS A 130 -13.66 -17.17 -7.76
CA LYS A 130 -13.83 -18.31 -8.67
C LYS A 130 -12.76 -18.24 -9.74
N TYR A 131 -12.06 -19.34 -9.96
CA TYR A 131 -11.10 -19.44 -11.05
C TYR A 131 -11.84 -19.62 -12.37
N ILE A 132 -11.32 -18.96 -13.41
CA ILE A 132 -11.80 -19.05 -14.78
C ILE A 132 -10.61 -19.29 -15.70
N ASP A 133 -10.85 -19.91 -16.85
CA ASP A 133 -9.84 -20.04 -17.89
C ASP A 133 -9.74 -18.76 -18.75
N TYR A 134 -8.76 -18.73 -19.65
CA TYR A 134 -8.54 -17.58 -20.52
C TYR A 134 -9.68 -17.35 -21.51
N ALA A 135 -10.32 -18.41 -22.00
CA ALA A 135 -11.42 -18.30 -22.96
C ALA A 135 -12.63 -17.61 -22.33
N LEU A 136 -12.91 -17.90 -21.05
CA LEU A 136 -13.96 -17.23 -20.29
C LEU A 136 -13.57 -15.80 -19.88
N TYR A 137 -12.29 -15.55 -19.55
CA TYR A 137 -11.80 -14.21 -19.22
C TYR A 137 -11.85 -13.23 -20.41
N ALA A 138 -11.48 -13.69 -21.61
CA ALA A 138 -11.38 -12.85 -22.80
C ALA A 138 -12.71 -12.63 -23.54
N LYS A 139 -13.80 -13.26 -23.08
CA LYS A 139 -15.14 -13.14 -23.65
C LYS A 139 -15.87 -11.92 -23.07
#